data_AF-A0A7S2EUY6-F1
#
_entry.id   AF-A0A7S2EUY6-F1
#
_cell.length_a   1.000
_cell.length_b   1.000
_cell.length_c   1.000
_cell.angle_alpha   90.00
_cell.angle_beta   90.00
_cell.angle_gamma   90.00
#
_symmetry.space_group_name_H-M   'P 1'
#
loop_
_entity.id
_entity.type
_entity.pdbx_description
1 polymer ?
#
loop_
_entity_poly.entity_id
_entity_poly.type
_entity_poly.pdbx_seq_one_letter_code
_entity_poly.pdbx_strand_id
1 'polypeptide(L)'
;DDVGVYRDEPSCKEQFGSKALAGYLPMTDVHKLSKLDLDILEIKILMGKKAYSAVKDIYSLGKHAMVQSLKGEELLSLKQLATTSKREKVPSFTFFRRYFADEFGSNGNAEGYGDYIIESALGENDFTSTISDEQRKEIVVKTLQYIVVYMAALQEIYVSVEDCESNDLGTRTDASKGLDRAAALLIGSLEGTDNGGSADGMMMHNLANKRCMQFGRCNSEGNALLNEELITLLYAGRGETEANNCQALKKGSSEIESLLQVGLIQSTLRYALKHEKSVTQGGDLAAGYVFSRAVLPYIEEVDGEAAQVIKKNMDFRYSSRPLPDGAMAVFVAFSQSIPKIGLDCERVGVTGGKNVCDIHTLESSANRHPGLHFSILTILLSFSFMDILNN
;
A
#
# COMPACT_ATOMS: atom_id res chain seq x y z
N ASP A 1 -26.13 -18.79 -10.40
CA ASP A 1 -27.49 -19.30 -10.56
C ASP A 1 -27.70 -20.60 -9.82
N ASP A 2 -28.64 -20.50 -8.89
CA ASP A 2 -29.53 -21.51 -8.32
C ASP A 2 -29.34 -22.98 -8.74
N VAL A 3 -29.06 -23.87 -7.78
CA VAL A 3 -29.53 -25.26 -7.86
C VAL A 3 -29.89 -25.79 -6.47
N GLY A 4 -31.16 -26.17 -6.31
CA GLY A 4 -31.70 -26.88 -5.15
C GLY A 4 -31.33 -28.37 -5.10
N VAL A 5 -31.07 -28.80 -3.85
CA VAL A 5 -31.29 -30.07 -3.13
C VAL A 5 -31.53 -31.41 -3.87
N TYR A 6 -30.51 -32.28 -3.73
CA TYR A 6 -30.48 -33.63 -3.11
C TYR A 6 -31.54 -34.70 -3.45
N ARG A 7 -31.15 -35.61 -4.36
CA ARG A 7 -31.22 -37.09 -4.17
C ARG A 7 -30.07 -37.82 -4.86
N ASP A 8 -28.90 -37.19 -4.79
CA ASP A 8 -27.56 -37.77 -4.92
C ASP A 8 -26.68 -36.76 -4.18
N GLU A 9 -25.89 -37.21 -3.21
CA GLU A 9 -24.98 -36.33 -2.46
C GLU A 9 -24.18 -35.48 -3.45
N PRO A 10 -24.27 -34.13 -3.41
CA PRO A 10 -23.34 -33.30 -4.14
C PRO A 10 -22.02 -33.43 -3.39
N SER A 11 -21.21 -34.41 -3.77
CA SER A 11 -19.78 -34.32 -3.54
C SER A 11 -19.35 -33.02 -4.20
N CYS A 12 -18.91 -32.04 -3.39
CA CYS A 12 -18.07 -30.97 -3.88
C CYS A 12 -16.85 -31.66 -4.47
N LYS A 13 -16.91 -32.01 -5.77
CA LYS A 13 -15.71 -32.36 -6.52
C LYS A 13 -14.92 -31.07 -6.55
N GLU A 14 -14.03 -30.91 -5.58
CA GLU A 14 -12.88 -30.04 -5.70
C GLU A 14 -12.26 -30.38 -7.05
N GLN A 15 -12.42 -29.48 -8.01
CA GLN A 15 -11.75 -29.62 -9.29
C GLN A 15 -10.25 -29.61 -8.97
N PHE A 16 -9.63 -30.77 -9.14
CA PHE A 16 -8.18 -30.91 -9.05
C PHE A 16 -7.56 -30.09 -10.19
N GLY A 17 -7.18 -28.86 -9.85
CA GLY A 17 -6.58 -27.86 -10.73
C GLY A 17 -6.45 -26.55 -9.96
N SER A 18 -5.35 -25.84 -10.14
CA SER A 18 -5.16 -24.51 -9.56
C SER A 18 -6.28 -23.58 -10.05
N LYS A 19 -7.05 -23.01 -9.13
CA LYS A 19 -8.02 -21.97 -9.46
C LYS A 19 -7.28 -20.68 -9.75
N ALA A 20 -7.69 -19.99 -10.82
CA ALA A 20 -7.17 -18.67 -11.11
C ALA A 20 -7.50 -17.67 -9.98
N LEU A 21 -6.63 -16.69 -9.80
CA LEU A 21 -6.79 -15.56 -8.89
C LEU A 21 -6.72 -14.28 -9.74
N ALA A 22 -7.85 -13.63 -9.98
CA ALA A 22 -7.95 -12.46 -10.85
C ALA A 22 -7.31 -12.66 -12.25
N GLY A 23 -7.43 -13.87 -12.82
CA GLY A 23 -6.77 -14.24 -14.08
C GLY A 23 -5.35 -14.83 -13.95
N TYR A 24 -4.68 -14.69 -12.81
CA TYR A 24 -3.40 -15.37 -12.55
C TYR A 24 -3.65 -16.85 -12.27
N LEU A 25 -3.05 -17.74 -13.07
CA LEU A 25 -3.14 -19.19 -12.90
C LEU A 25 -1.86 -19.73 -12.20
N PRO A 26 -1.92 -20.06 -10.89
CA PRO A 26 -0.78 -20.63 -10.18
C PRO A 26 -0.47 -22.05 -10.67
N MET A 27 0.77 -22.52 -10.53
CA MET A 27 1.13 -23.93 -10.78
C MET A 27 0.93 -24.81 -9.55
N THR A 28 0.98 -24.20 -8.37
CA THR A 28 0.82 -24.87 -7.08
C THR A 28 -0.53 -24.54 -6.47
N ASP A 29 -1.08 -25.46 -5.66
CA ASP A 29 -2.35 -25.20 -4.99
C ASP A 29 -2.14 -24.19 -3.85
N VAL A 30 -2.48 -22.95 -4.15
CA VAL A 30 -2.46 -21.83 -3.20
C VAL A 30 -3.87 -21.39 -2.83
N HIS A 31 -4.92 -22.15 -3.19
CA HIS A 31 -6.29 -21.73 -2.95
C HIS A 31 -6.59 -21.60 -1.44
N LYS A 32 -6.12 -22.53 -0.62
CA LYS A 32 -6.27 -22.43 0.83
C LYS A 32 -5.50 -21.25 1.42
N LEU A 33 -4.32 -20.92 0.90
CA LEU A 33 -3.56 -19.74 1.32
C LEU A 33 -4.27 -18.44 0.92
N SER A 34 -4.83 -18.38 -0.29
CA SER A 34 -5.49 -17.19 -0.83
C SER A 34 -6.68 -16.72 0.02
N LYS A 35 -7.25 -17.60 0.86
CA LYS A 35 -8.33 -17.30 1.80
C LYS A 35 -7.91 -16.48 3.02
N LEU A 36 -6.65 -16.08 3.13
CA LEU A 36 -6.19 -15.15 4.18
C LEU A 36 -6.96 -13.81 4.12
N ASP A 37 -7.42 -13.42 2.95
CA ASP A 37 -8.26 -12.24 2.77
C ASP A 37 -9.64 -12.35 3.45
N LEU A 38 -10.17 -13.55 3.64
CA LEU A 38 -11.38 -13.80 4.42
C LEU A 38 -11.16 -13.52 5.92
N ASP A 39 -9.96 -13.84 6.46
CA ASP A 39 -9.61 -13.48 7.85
C ASP A 39 -9.63 -11.95 8.02
N ILE A 40 -9.05 -11.22 7.07
CA ILE A 40 -9.03 -9.74 7.09
C ILE A 40 -10.44 -9.17 6.90
N LEU A 41 -11.26 -9.76 6.01
CA LEU A 41 -12.66 -9.35 5.82
C LEU A 41 -13.46 -9.52 7.11
N GLU A 42 -13.31 -10.66 7.78
CA GLU A 42 -14.01 -10.93 9.03
C GLU A 42 -13.54 -9.98 10.15
N ILE A 43 -12.23 -9.75 10.26
CA ILE A 43 -11.67 -8.74 11.17
C ILE A 43 -12.26 -7.36 10.89
N LYS A 44 -12.35 -6.94 9.62
CA LYS A 44 -12.96 -5.65 9.25
C LYS A 44 -14.40 -5.53 9.71
N ILE A 45 -15.20 -6.59 9.54
CA ILE A 45 -16.60 -6.63 9.97
C ILE A 45 -16.70 -6.56 11.50
N LEU A 46 -15.90 -7.34 12.22
CA LEU A 46 -15.89 -7.39 13.68
C LEU A 46 -15.38 -6.10 14.32
N MET A 47 -14.38 -5.45 13.72
CA MET A 47 -13.94 -4.10 14.12
C MET A 47 -15.08 -3.09 13.98
N GLY A 48 -15.86 -3.15 12.90
CA GLY A 48 -17.07 -2.33 12.74
C GLY A 48 -18.17 -2.60 13.77
N LYS A 49 -18.17 -3.79 14.38
CA LYS A 49 -19.06 -4.19 15.48
C LYS A 49 -18.43 -3.99 16.86
N LYS A 50 -17.21 -3.45 16.94
CA LYS A 50 -16.43 -3.27 18.18
C LYS A 50 -16.18 -4.59 18.94
N ALA A 51 -16.16 -5.72 18.24
CA ALA A 51 -15.94 -7.04 18.80
C ALA A 51 -14.43 -7.34 18.94
N TYR A 52 -13.71 -6.51 19.70
CA TYR A 52 -12.24 -6.52 19.76
C TYR A 52 -11.65 -7.85 20.25
N SER A 53 -12.33 -8.57 21.15
CA SER A 53 -11.89 -9.90 21.58
C SER A 53 -11.90 -10.90 20.42
N ALA A 54 -12.99 -10.96 19.66
CA ALA A 54 -13.09 -11.86 18.50
C ALA A 54 -12.09 -11.48 17.40
N VAL A 55 -11.79 -10.19 17.25
CA VAL A 55 -10.71 -9.73 16.35
C VAL A 55 -9.36 -10.27 16.78
N LYS A 56 -9.03 -10.21 18.09
CA LYS A 56 -7.78 -10.76 18.64
C LYS A 56 -7.67 -12.27 18.41
N ASP A 57 -8.77 -13.00 18.53
CA ASP A 57 -8.81 -14.44 18.29
C ASP A 57 -8.46 -14.76 16.83
N ILE A 58 -9.13 -14.13 15.86
CA ILE A 58 -8.84 -14.35 14.43
C ILE A 58 -7.42 -13.90 14.08
N TYR A 59 -6.98 -12.74 14.59
CA TYR A 59 -5.62 -12.24 14.36
C TYR A 59 -4.55 -13.24 14.84
N SER A 60 -4.74 -13.81 16.03
CA SER A 60 -3.75 -14.65 16.68
C SER A 60 -3.77 -16.10 16.20
N LEU A 61 -4.96 -16.64 15.93
CA LEU A 61 -5.16 -18.06 15.63
C LEU A 61 -5.36 -18.34 14.14
N GLY A 62 -5.73 -17.33 13.34
CA GLY A 62 -6.20 -17.54 11.96
C GLY A 62 -7.55 -18.24 11.93
N LYS A 63 -8.20 -18.27 10.76
CA LYS A 63 -9.49 -18.97 10.63
C LYS A 63 -9.70 -19.64 9.27
N HIS A 64 -9.33 -18.97 8.19
CA HIS A 64 -9.64 -19.41 6.83
C HIS A 64 -8.42 -19.89 6.04
N ALA A 65 -7.26 -19.26 6.25
CA ALA A 65 -6.04 -19.61 5.53
C ALA A 65 -5.32 -20.82 6.12
N MET A 66 -4.86 -21.74 5.26
CA MET A 66 -4.08 -22.91 5.68
C MET A 66 -2.74 -22.95 4.95
N VAL A 67 -1.72 -23.44 5.64
CA VAL A 67 -0.38 -23.69 5.10
C VAL A 67 0.07 -25.11 5.43
N GLN A 68 0.90 -25.68 4.56
CA GLN A 68 1.52 -26.97 4.83
C GLN A 68 2.66 -26.81 5.83
N SER A 69 2.64 -27.63 6.88
CA SER A 69 3.68 -27.77 7.89
C SER A 69 4.19 -29.22 7.93
N LEU A 70 5.26 -29.47 8.70
CA LEU A 70 5.76 -30.82 8.99
C LEU A 70 4.74 -31.70 9.74
N LYS A 71 3.75 -31.09 10.40
CA LYS A 71 2.70 -31.77 11.17
C LYS A 71 1.40 -31.95 10.39
N GLY A 72 1.38 -31.55 9.12
CA GLY A 72 0.18 -31.54 8.28
C GLY A 72 -0.24 -30.11 7.92
N GLU A 73 -1.50 -29.94 7.56
CA GLU A 73 -2.05 -28.61 7.30
C GLU A 73 -2.35 -27.89 8.62
N GLU A 74 -1.90 -26.64 8.72
CA GLU A 74 -2.10 -25.78 9.88
C GLU A 74 -2.74 -24.46 9.45
N LEU A 75 -3.54 -23.87 10.35
CA LEU A 75 -4.05 -22.52 10.16
C LEU A 75 -2.89 -21.53 10.13
N LEU A 76 -2.91 -20.64 9.15
CA LEU A 76 -2.01 -19.50 9.08
C LEU A 76 -2.65 -18.30 9.78
N SER A 77 -2.00 -17.77 10.80
CA SER A 77 -2.48 -16.55 11.46
C SER A 77 -1.77 -15.30 10.97
N LEU A 78 -2.50 -14.18 10.97
CA LEU A 78 -1.94 -12.87 10.62
C LEU A 78 -0.86 -12.43 11.61
N LYS A 79 -0.97 -12.81 12.89
CA LYS A 79 0.06 -12.58 13.90
C LYS A 79 1.37 -13.31 13.61
N GLN A 80 1.29 -14.54 13.09
CA GLN A 80 2.47 -15.28 12.66
C GLN A 80 3.22 -14.54 11.54
N LEU A 81 2.50 -14.01 10.55
CA LEU A 81 3.08 -13.19 9.48
C LEU A 81 3.69 -11.89 10.01
N ALA A 82 3.04 -11.24 10.98
CA ALA A 82 3.47 -9.98 11.57
C ALA A 82 4.73 -10.10 12.45
N THR A 83 5.08 -11.31 12.90
CA THR A 83 6.14 -11.54 13.91
C THR A 83 7.25 -12.48 13.44
N THR A 84 7.07 -13.21 12.34
CA THR A 84 8.09 -14.15 11.85
C THR A 84 9.44 -13.47 11.55
N SER A 85 10.54 -14.13 11.89
CA SER A 85 11.90 -13.70 11.53
C SER A 85 12.23 -13.95 10.05
N LYS A 86 11.43 -14.76 9.34
CA LYS A 86 11.64 -15.04 7.91
C LYS A 86 11.60 -13.78 7.04
N ARG A 87 11.01 -12.69 7.53
CA ARG A 87 10.99 -11.37 6.87
C ARG A 87 12.40 -10.83 6.63
N GLU A 88 13.42 -11.27 7.38
CA GLU A 88 14.84 -10.93 7.14
C GLU A 88 15.34 -11.30 5.74
N LYS A 89 14.66 -12.21 5.03
CA LYS A 89 14.97 -12.55 3.63
C LYS A 89 14.66 -11.42 2.66
N VAL A 90 13.75 -10.51 3.03
CA VAL A 90 13.41 -9.34 2.20
C VAL A 90 14.48 -8.27 2.42
N PRO A 91 15.22 -7.83 1.38
CA PRO A 91 16.30 -6.85 1.55
C PRO A 91 15.85 -5.55 2.24
N SER A 92 14.66 -5.07 1.89
CA SER A 92 14.07 -3.85 2.44
C SER A 92 13.55 -3.99 3.87
N PHE A 93 13.47 -5.21 4.45
CA PHE A 93 13.02 -5.40 5.83
C PHE A 93 13.87 -4.58 6.82
N THR A 94 15.16 -4.43 6.53
CA THR A 94 16.08 -3.60 7.32
C THR A 94 15.66 -2.13 7.38
N PHE A 95 15.06 -1.61 6.30
CA PHE A 95 14.55 -0.23 6.22
C PHE A 95 13.35 -0.06 7.15
N PHE A 96 12.41 -1.01 7.10
CA PHE A 96 11.25 -1.04 8.00
C PHE A 96 11.68 -1.10 9.46
N ARG A 97 12.63 -1.96 9.80
CA ARG A 97 13.16 -2.07 11.15
C ARG A 97 13.78 -0.76 11.63
N ARG A 98 14.62 -0.10 10.83
CA ARG A 98 15.23 1.17 11.21
C ARG A 98 14.20 2.28 11.40
N TYR A 99 13.30 2.42 10.42
CA TYR A 99 12.25 3.44 10.45
C TYR A 99 11.33 3.28 11.67
N PHE A 100 10.86 2.07 11.95
CA PHE A 100 9.97 1.83 13.09
C PHE A 100 10.68 1.82 14.45
N ALA A 101 12.00 1.56 14.49
CA ALA A 101 12.79 1.75 15.70
C ALA A 101 12.85 3.23 16.10
N ASP A 102 13.05 4.14 15.13
CA ASP A 102 12.95 5.58 15.35
C ASP A 102 11.52 5.99 15.73
N GLU A 103 10.53 5.54 14.96
CA GLU A 103 9.15 5.98 15.16
C GLU A 103 8.57 5.57 16.52
N PHE A 104 8.88 4.37 17.01
CA PHE A 104 8.34 3.89 18.28
C PHE A 104 9.23 4.22 19.49
N GLY A 105 10.50 4.55 19.25
CA GLY A 105 11.49 4.74 20.31
C GLY A 105 11.64 3.51 21.22
N SER A 106 12.06 3.73 22.47
CA SER A 106 12.40 2.68 23.42
C SER A 106 11.25 1.77 23.86
N ASN A 107 9.99 2.15 23.58
CA ASN A 107 8.79 1.43 24.03
C ASN A 107 8.16 0.57 22.91
N GLY A 108 8.79 0.54 21.72
CA GLY A 108 8.31 -0.16 20.54
C GLY A 108 8.86 -1.56 20.35
N ASN A 109 8.26 -2.27 19.39
CA ASN A 109 8.86 -3.47 18.80
C ASN A 109 9.07 -3.26 17.31
N ALA A 110 10.27 -2.81 16.93
CA ALA A 110 10.62 -2.56 15.54
C ALA A 110 10.72 -3.84 14.69
N GLU A 111 11.10 -4.97 15.29
CA GLU A 111 11.12 -6.27 14.59
C GLU A 111 9.69 -6.75 14.28
N GLY A 112 8.77 -6.56 15.22
CA GLY A 112 7.35 -6.86 15.10
C GLY A 112 6.49 -5.65 14.76
N TYR A 113 6.96 -4.72 13.91
CA TYR A 113 6.31 -3.41 13.73
C TYR A 113 4.81 -3.49 13.41
N GLY A 114 4.40 -4.44 12.56
CA GLY A 114 3.00 -4.63 12.21
C GLY A 114 2.17 -5.13 13.39
N ASP A 115 2.70 -6.10 14.14
CA ASP A 115 2.08 -6.61 15.36
C ASP A 115 1.96 -5.53 16.42
N TYR A 116 3.00 -4.72 16.61
CA TYR A 116 2.99 -3.60 17.55
C TYR A 116 1.90 -2.59 17.22
N ILE A 117 1.74 -2.19 15.95
CA ILE A 117 0.69 -1.28 15.51
C ILE A 117 -0.70 -1.88 15.76
N ILE A 118 -0.90 -3.17 15.42
CA ILE A 118 -2.18 -3.86 15.57
C ILE A 118 -2.55 -4.03 17.04
N GLU A 119 -1.65 -4.55 17.87
CA GLU A 119 -1.89 -4.75 19.30
C GLU A 119 -2.09 -3.41 20.02
N SER A 120 -1.33 -2.37 19.65
CA SER A 120 -1.57 -1.02 20.16
C SER A 120 -2.96 -0.53 19.80
N ALA A 121 -3.40 -0.75 18.56
CA ALA A 121 -4.75 -0.39 18.14
C ALA A 121 -5.83 -1.30 18.74
N LEU A 122 -5.55 -2.55 19.13
CA LEU A 122 -6.50 -3.48 19.76
C LEU A 122 -6.50 -3.45 21.29
N GLY A 123 -5.53 -2.75 21.90
CA GLY A 123 -5.43 -2.54 23.34
C GLY A 123 -6.35 -1.45 23.88
N GLU A 124 -6.25 -1.22 25.18
CA GLU A 124 -6.74 -0.01 25.85
C GLU A 124 -5.51 0.74 26.36
N ASN A 125 -5.19 1.85 25.71
CA ASN A 125 -4.01 2.67 25.99
C ASN A 125 -4.23 4.12 25.53
N ASP A 126 -3.29 5.01 25.85
CA ASP A 126 -3.34 6.44 25.51
C ASP A 126 -3.49 6.71 24.00
N PHE A 127 -2.99 5.80 23.15
CA PHE A 127 -3.19 5.91 21.71
C PHE A 127 -4.65 5.64 21.33
N THR A 128 -5.27 4.59 21.88
CA THR A 128 -6.68 4.27 21.60
C THR A 128 -7.68 5.22 22.24
N SER A 129 -7.33 5.88 23.35
CA SER A 129 -8.19 6.92 23.95
C SER A 129 -8.24 8.21 23.13
N THR A 130 -7.34 8.33 22.15
CA THR A 130 -7.18 9.49 21.27
C THR A 130 -7.49 9.16 19.81
N ILE A 131 -8.30 8.15 19.52
CA ILE A 131 -8.79 7.88 18.16
C ILE A 131 -10.23 7.35 18.20
N SER A 132 -11.00 7.59 17.15
CA SER A 132 -12.34 7.03 16.96
C SER A 132 -12.29 5.52 16.64
N ASP A 133 -13.41 4.82 16.84
CA ASP A 133 -13.53 3.42 16.46
C ASP A 133 -13.35 3.22 14.93
N GLU A 134 -13.79 4.18 14.11
CA GLU A 134 -13.55 4.18 12.67
C GLU A 134 -12.06 4.27 12.33
N GLN A 135 -11.32 5.16 13.00
CA GLN A 135 -9.86 5.28 12.82
C GLN A 135 -9.16 4.02 13.29
N ARG A 136 -9.56 3.48 14.44
CA ARG A 136 -9.04 2.23 15.00
C ARG A 136 -9.23 1.05 14.03
N LYS A 137 -10.42 0.93 13.43
CA LYS A 137 -10.72 -0.06 12.39
C LYS A 137 -9.79 0.11 11.18
N GLU A 138 -9.62 1.32 10.66
CA GLU A 138 -8.75 1.54 9.50
C GLU A 138 -7.29 1.25 9.84
N ILE A 139 -6.80 1.61 11.03
CA ILE A 139 -5.43 1.25 11.47
C ILE A 139 -5.23 -0.25 11.42
N VAL A 140 -6.10 -1.02 12.07
CA VAL A 140 -5.97 -2.49 12.14
C VAL A 140 -6.04 -3.10 10.74
N VAL A 141 -7.10 -2.80 9.98
CA VAL A 141 -7.36 -3.45 8.69
C VAL A 141 -6.29 -3.08 7.66
N LYS A 142 -5.88 -1.81 7.59
CA LYS A 142 -4.88 -1.35 6.61
C LYS A 142 -3.47 -1.82 6.97
N THR A 143 -3.15 -1.93 8.26
CA THR A 143 -1.86 -2.50 8.69
C THR A 143 -1.78 -3.97 8.32
N LEU A 144 -2.87 -4.73 8.52
CA LEU A 144 -2.94 -6.12 8.06
C LEU A 144 -2.72 -6.23 6.54
N GLN A 145 -3.41 -5.43 5.74
CA GLN A 145 -3.37 -5.49 4.28
C GLN A 145 -2.02 -5.04 3.69
N TYR A 146 -1.52 -3.87 4.13
CA TYR A 146 -0.51 -3.11 3.40
C TYR A 146 0.82 -2.97 4.12
N ILE A 147 0.92 -3.55 5.31
CA ILE A 147 2.16 -3.60 6.08
C ILE A 147 2.51 -5.08 6.36
N VAL A 148 1.58 -5.84 6.95
CA VAL A 148 1.81 -7.26 7.31
C VAL A 148 1.78 -8.16 6.07
N VAL A 149 0.66 -8.20 5.34
CA VAL A 149 0.53 -9.07 4.16
C VAL A 149 1.42 -8.61 3.02
N TYR A 150 1.63 -7.30 2.85
CA TYR A 150 2.64 -6.75 1.95
C TYR A 150 4.02 -7.36 2.19
N MET A 151 4.54 -7.28 3.42
CA MET A 151 5.86 -7.83 3.76
C MET A 151 5.88 -9.36 3.64
N ALA A 152 4.78 -10.05 3.98
CA ALA A 152 4.66 -11.48 3.81
C ALA A 152 4.73 -11.91 2.33
N ALA A 153 4.09 -11.16 1.43
CA ALA A 153 4.19 -11.44 0.00
C ALA A 153 5.62 -11.24 -0.52
N LEU A 154 6.29 -10.15 -0.13
CA LEU A 154 7.70 -9.94 -0.47
C LEU A 154 8.58 -11.07 0.08
N GLN A 155 8.31 -11.54 1.30
CA GLN A 155 9.03 -12.67 1.87
C GLN A 155 8.90 -13.92 1.00
N GLU A 156 7.71 -14.25 0.51
CA GLU A 156 7.49 -15.41 -0.37
C GLU A 156 8.23 -15.25 -1.72
N ILE A 157 8.27 -14.04 -2.27
CA ILE A 157 9.06 -13.73 -3.49
C ILE A 157 10.56 -13.96 -3.23
N TYR A 158 11.11 -13.46 -2.12
CA TYR A 158 12.54 -13.62 -1.83
C TYR A 158 12.91 -15.03 -1.35
N VAL A 159 11.97 -15.78 -0.78
CA VAL A 159 12.11 -17.24 -0.59
C VAL A 159 12.29 -17.94 -1.94
N SER A 160 11.53 -17.55 -2.98
CA SER A 160 11.70 -18.09 -4.33
C SER A 160 13.12 -17.86 -4.88
N VAL A 161 13.70 -16.68 -4.63
CA VAL A 161 15.08 -16.36 -5.02
C VAL A 161 16.08 -17.27 -4.32
N GLU A 162 15.96 -17.42 -3.00
CA GLU A 162 16.86 -18.27 -2.21
C GLU A 162 16.73 -19.75 -2.58
N ASP A 163 15.50 -20.22 -2.81
CA ASP A 163 15.23 -21.59 -3.23
C ASP A 163 15.86 -21.85 -4.62
N CYS A 164 15.78 -20.90 -5.54
CA CYS A 164 16.46 -20.97 -6.83
C CYS A 164 17.98 -21.09 -6.67
N GLU A 165 18.58 -20.28 -5.78
CA GLU A 165 20.02 -20.27 -5.51
C GLU A 165 20.49 -21.51 -4.72
N SER A 166 19.57 -22.34 -4.22
CA SER A 166 19.89 -23.53 -3.42
C SER A 166 20.67 -24.58 -4.20
N ASN A 167 21.61 -25.24 -3.52
CA ASN A 167 22.33 -26.40 -4.04
C ASN A 167 21.50 -27.70 -4.01
N ASP A 168 20.41 -27.73 -3.23
CA ASP A 168 19.50 -28.86 -3.16
C ASP A 168 18.50 -28.82 -4.32
N LEU A 169 18.49 -29.88 -5.14
CA LEU A 169 17.64 -29.94 -6.33
C LEU A 169 16.14 -29.89 -5.99
N GLY A 170 15.71 -30.52 -4.88
CA GLY A 170 14.31 -30.51 -4.46
C GLY A 170 13.84 -29.09 -4.10
N THR A 171 14.64 -28.39 -3.30
CA THR A 171 14.42 -26.98 -2.94
C THR A 171 14.37 -26.10 -4.18
N ARG A 172 15.31 -26.29 -5.12
CA ARG A 172 15.35 -25.52 -6.36
C ARG A 172 14.12 -25.75 -7.24
N THR A 173 13.64 -26.99 -7.36
CA THR A 173 12.41 -27.28 -8.10
C THR A 173 11.16 -26.67 -7.45
N ASP A 174 11.24 -26.35 -6.17
CA ASP A 174 10.17 -25.74 -5.39
C ASP A 174 10.16 -24.21 -5.46
N ALA A 175 11.17 -23.56 -6.06
CA ALA A 175 11.30 -22.11 -6.09
C ALA A 175 10.05 -21.40 -6.63
N SER A 176 9.38 -21.95 -7.65
CA SER A 176 8.15 -21.38 -8.22
C SER A 176 6.98 -21.29 -7.22
N LYS A 177 6.97 -22.11 -6.15
CA LYS A 177 5.97 -22.07 -5.08
C LYS A 177 5.93 -20.72 -4.38
N GLY A 178 7.08 -20.07 -4.18
CA GLY A 178 7.16 -18.76 -3.54
C GLY A 178 6.40 -17.69 -4.32
N LEU A 179 6.49 -17.70 -5.65
CA LEU A 179 5.78 -16.75 -6.52
C LEU A 179 4.26 -16.97 -6.51
N ASP A 180 3.81 -18.23 -6.55
CA ASP A 180 2.39 -18.54 -6.45
C ASP A 180 1.82 -18.15 -5.06
N ARG A 181 2.59 -18.38 -3.99
CA ARG A 181 2.22 -17.98 -2.63
C ARG A 181 2.15 -16.46 -2.50
N ALA A 182 3.10 -15.74 -3.09
CA ALA A 182 3.06 -14.28 -3.16
C ALA A 182 1.82 -13.78 -3.92
N ALA A 183 1.49 -14.38 -5.07
CA ALA A 183 0.29 -14.07 -5.83
C ALA A 183 -0.98 -14.28 -4.98
N ALA A 184 -1.07 -15.38 -4.24
CA ALA A 184 -2.17 -15.65 -3.32
C ALA A 184 -2.34 -14.58 -2.23
N LEU A 185 -1.24 -14.06 -1.70
CA LEU A 185 -1.24 -13.00 -0.68
C LEU A 185 -1.57 -11.61 -1.26
N LEU A 186 -1.11 -11.31 -2.48
CA LEU A 186 -1.30 -10.00 -3.13
C LEU A 186 -2.68 -9.84 -3.78
N ILE A 187 -3.26 -10.95 -4.26
CA ILE A 187 -4.52 -10.98 -4.98
C ILE A 187 -5.67 -11.36 -4.02
N GLY A 188 -5.57 -12.49 -3.35
CA GLY A 188 -6.60 -13.00 -2.45
C GLY A 188 -7.75 -13.73 -3.18
N SER A 189 -8.47 -14.57 -2.43
CA SER A 189 -9.57 -15.39 -2.93
C SER A 189 -10.83 -14.60 -3.34
N LEU A 190 -11.07 -13.43 -2.72
CA LEU A 190 -12.24 -12.58 -2.93
C LEU A 190 -12.25 -11.87 -4.30
N GLU A 191 -11.10 -11.79 -4.96
CA GLU A 191 -11.02 -11.29 -6.34
C GLU A 191 -11.73 -12.21 -7.33
N GLY A 192 -11.93 -13.49 -6.97
CA GLY A 192 -12.48 -14.49 -7.86
C GLY A 192 -11.50 -14.93 -8.95
N THR A 193 -12.02 -15.60 -9.97
CA THR A 193 -11.21 -16.23 -11.02
C THR A 193 -11.02 -15.36 -12.26
N ASP A 194 -11.94 -14.43 -12.49
CA ASP A 194 -12.02 -13.67 -13.73
C ASP A 194 -10.89 -12.65 -13.84
N ASN A 195 -10.43 -12.39 -15.07
CA ASN A 195 -9.41 -11.38 -15.33
C ASN A 195 -9.86 -10.02 -14.80
N GLY A 196 -8.97 -9.32 -14.08
CA GLY A 196 -9.28 -8.02 -13.48
C GLY A 196 -9.89 -8.09 -12.09
N GLY A 197 -10.28 -9.28 -11.63
CA GLY A 197 -10.74 -9.53 -10.26
C GLY A 197 -12.13 -8.97 -9.97
N SER A 198 -12.38 -8.62 -8.71
CA SER A 198 -13.69 -8.19 -8.23
C SER A 198 -13.61 -6.91 -7.38
N ALA A 199 -14.74 -6.21 -7.24
CA ALA A 199 -14.82 -5.06 -6.34
C ALA A 199 -14.65 -5.45 -4.85
N ASP A 200 -14.86 -6.73 -4.52
CA ASP A 200 -14.84 -7.27 -3.16
C ASP A 200 -13.43 -7.66 -2.68
N GLY A 201 -12.44 -7.68 -3.58
CA GLY A 201 -11.05 -7.98 -3.25
C GLY A 201 -10.51 -7.14 -2.09
N MET A 202 -9.64 -7.72 -1.26
CA MET A 202 -9.15 -7.06 -0.05
C MET A 202 -7.66 -6.70 -0.09
N MET A 203 -6.90 -7.18 -1.07
CA MET A 203 -5.44 -7.09 -1.06
C MET A 203 -4.91 -6.02 -2.01
N MET A 204 -3.62 -6.10 -2.35
CA MET A 204 -2.92 -5.14 -3.21
C MET A 204 -3.55 -5.05 -4.60
N HIS A 205 -4.08 -6.15 -5.12
CA HIS A 205 -4.74 -6.19 -6.42
C HIS A 205 -5.95 -5.23 -6.50
N ASN A 206 -6.94 -5.37 -5.61
CA ASN A 206 -8.06 -4.41 -5.56
C ASN A 206 -7.62 -2.99 -5.15
N LEU A 207 -6.55 -2.85 -4.36
CA LEU A 207 -6.00 -1.50 -4.09
C LEU A 207 -5.61 -0.82 -5.40
N ALA A 208 -4.87 -1.52 -6.27
CA ALA A 208 -4.46 -1.00 -7.57
C ALA A 208 -5.67 -0.67 -8.45
N ASN A 209 -6.69 -1.55 -8.54
CA ASN A 209 -7.93 -1.24 -9.28
C ASN A 209 -8.62 0.03 -8.76
N LYS A 210 -8.70 0.20 -7.44
CA LYS A 210 -9.26 1.42 -6.81
C LYS A 210 -8.43 2.66 -7.09
N ARG A 211 -7.10 2.54 -7.20
CA ARG A 211 -6.21 3.67 -7.48
C ARG A 211 -6.16 4.00 -8.97
N CYS A 212 -6.21 3.02 -9.86
CA CYS A 212 -6.12 3.25 -11.29
C CYS A 212 -7.18 4.25 -11.77
N MET A 213 -8.43 4.11 -11.28
CA MET A 213 -9.53 5.01 -11.61
C MET A 213 -9.30 6.45 -11.15
N GLN A 214 -8.50 6.65 -10.09
CA GLN A 214 -8.25 7.95 -9.48
C GLN A 214 -6.98 8.63 -10.02
N PHE A 215 -6.10 7.85 -10.66
CA PHE A 215 -4.80 8.28 -11.15
C PHE A 215 -4.68 8.21 -12.68
N GLY A 216 -5.74 7.78 -13.39
CA GLY A 216 -5.72 7.63 -14.84
C GLY A 216 -4.77 6.53 -15.31
N ARG A 217 -4.69 5.43 -14.56
CA ARG A 217 -3.77 4.30 -14.81
C ARG A 217 -4.50 2.97 -15.03
N CYS A 218 -5.74 3.02 -15.49
CA CYS A 218 -6.46 1.82 -15.91
C CYS A 218 -6.23 1.57 -17.41
N ASN A 219 -6.31 0.31 -17.82
CA ASN A 219 -6.38 -0.09 -19.23
C ASN A 219 -7.78 0.23 -19.82
N SER A 220 -8.02 -0.17 -21.07
CA SER A 220 -9.31 0.02 -21.75
C SER A 220 -10.49 -0.76 -21.15
N GLU A 221 -10.20 -1.80 -20.38
CA GLU A 221 -11.20 -2.65 -19.71
C GLU A 221 -11.52 -2.15 -18.28
N GLY A 222 -10.83 -1.11 -17.81
CA GLY A 222 -10.97 -0.57 -16.45
C GLY A 222 -10.11 -1.26 -15.39
N ASN A 223 -9.23 -2.19 -15.79
CA ASN A 223 -8.29 -2.88 -14.90
C ASN A 223 -7.03 -2.05 -14.68
N ALA A 224 -6.41 -2.15 -13.51
CA ALA A 224 -5.17 -1.42 -13.24
C ALA A 224 -4.00 -1.94 -14.09
N LEU A 225 -3.30 -1.04 -14.79
CA LEU A 225 -2.06 -1.37 -15.52
C LEU A 225 -1.00 -1.98 -14.58
N LEU A 226 -1.00 -1.55 -13.31
CA LEU A 226 -0.14 -2.12 -12.26
C LEU A 226 -0.41 -3.62 -12.06
N ASN A 227 -1.68 -4.05 -12.09
CA ASN A 227 -2.02 -5.46 -11.92
C ASN A 227 -1.59 -6.32 -13.12
N GLU A 228 -1.71 -5.78 -14.33
CA GLU A 228 -1.20 -6.45 -15.55
C GLU A 228 0.31 -6.67 -15.48
N GLU A 229 1.05 -5.64 -15.06
CA GLU A 229 2.50 -5.70 -14.90
C GLU A 229 2.91 -6.67 -13.78
N LEU A 230 2.18 -6.66 -12.65
CA LEU A 230 2.41 -7.60 -11.55
C LEU A 230 2.23 -9.06 -12.01
N ILE A 231 1.12 -9.36 -12.68
CA ILE A 231 0.83 -10.71 -13.21
C ILE A 231 1.91 -11.14 -14.21
N THR A 232 2.33 -10.21 -15.09
CA THR A 232 3.42 -10.46 -16.05
C THR A 232 4.72 -10.80 -15.36
N LEU A 233 5.11 -10.05 -14.31
CA LEU A 233 6.32 -10.30 -13.55
C LEU A 233 6.27 -11.62 -12.77
N LEU A 234 5.11 -12.00 -12.24
CA LEU A 234 4.92 -13.30 -11.58
C LEU A 234 5.12 -14.47 -12.55
N TYR A 235 4.56 -14.39 -13.76
CA TYR A 235 4.79 -15.40 -14.80
C TYR A 235 6.24 -15.42 -15.29
N ALA A 236 6.85 -14.25 -15.50
CA ALA A 236 8.26 -14.14 -15.88
C ALA A 236 9.15 -14.77 -14.82
N GLY A 237 8.94 -14.44 -13.54
CA GLY A 237 9.67 -15.02 -12.42
C GLY A 237 9.61 -16.54 -12.40
N ARG A 238 8.44 -17.13 -12.67
CA ARG A 238 8.30 -18.59 -12.79
C ARG A 238 9.16 -19.15 -13.92
N GLY A 239 9.13 -18.52 -15.09
CA GLY A 239 10.00 -18.91 -16.20
C GLY A 239 11.49 -18.86 -15.82
N GLU A 240 11.91 -17.84 -15.05
CA GLU A 240 13.28 -17.75 -14.56
C GLU A 240 13.62 -18.85 -13.53
N THR A 241 12.66 -19.28 -12.69
CA THR A 241 12.87 -20.45 -11.79
C THR A 241 13.08 -21.74 -12.59
N GLU A 242 12.29 -21.97 -13.65
CA GLU A 242 12.41 -23.15 -14.51
C GLU A 242 13.72 -23.16 -15.29
N ALA A 243 14.18 -21.98 -15.72
CA ALA A 243 15.47 -21.79 -16.38
C ALA A 243 16.68 -21.81 -15.42
N ASN A 244 16.44 -21.91 -14.11
CA ASN A 244 17.46 -21.76 -13.06
C ASN A 244 18.28 -20.45 -13.19
N ASN A 245 17.62 -19.38 -13.64
CA ASN A 245 18.21 -18.06 -13.84
C ASN A 245 17.92 -17.15 -12.65
N CYS A 246 18.50 -17.49 -11.51
CA CYS A 246 18.21 -16.85 -10.22
C CYS A 246 18.57 -15.36 -10.20
N GLN A 247 19.54 -14.93 -11.02
CA GLN A 247 19.89 -13.52 -11.14
C GLN A 247 18.76 -12.71 -11.80
N ALA A 248 18.14 -13.23 -12.87
CA ALA A 248 17.00 -12.59 -13.49
C ALA A 248 15.77 -12.62 -12.57
N LEU A 249 15.53 -13.73 -11.87
CA LEU A 249 14.49 -13.85 -10.85
C LEU A 249 14.65 -12.78 -9.74
N LYS A 250 15.87 -12.60 -9.23
CA LYS A 250 16.18 -11.58 -8.21
C LYS A 250 15.92 -10.16 -8.70
N LYS A 251 16.25 -9.87 -9.97
CA LYS A 251 15.93 -8.58 -10.59
C LYS A 251 14.41 -8.39 -10.73
N GLY A 252 13.69 -9.40 -11.21
CA GLY A 252 12.23 -9.38 -11.31
C GLY A 252 11.55 -9.22 -9.94
N SER A 253 12.11 -9.83 -8.89
CA SER A 253 11.64 -9.69 -7.52
C SER A 253 11.72 -8.25 -7.01
N SER A 254 12.85 -7.58 -7.28
CA SER A 254 13.02 -6.15 -6.97
C SER A 254 12.07 -5.26 -7.78
N GLU A 255 11.76 -5.64 -9.02
CA GLU A 255 10.81 -4.93 -9.87
C GLU A 255 9.37 -5.06 -9.34
N ILE A 256 8.98 -6.25 -8.88
CA ILE A 256 7.68 -6.47 -8.21
C ILE A 256 7.59 -5.59 -6.96
N GLU A 257 8.63 -5.55 -6.13
CA GLU A 257 8.63 -4.71 -4.94
C GLU A 257 8.47 -3.22 -5.27
N SER A 258 9.20 -2.72 -6.27
CA SER A 258 9.05 -1.33 -6.77
C SER A 258 7.63 -1.06 -7.29
N LEU A 259 7.06 -2.00 -8.05
CA LEU A 259 5.72 -1.89 -8.59
C LEU A 259 4.65 -1.81 -7.49
N LEU A 260 4.77 -2.61 -6.44
CA LEU A 260 3.81 -2.60 -5.33
C LEU A 260 3.83 -1.27 -4.55
N GLN A 261 4.99 -0.61 -4.46
CA GLN A 261 5.11 0.71 -3.83
C GLN A 261 4.26 1.77 -4.54
N VAL A 262 4.07 1.68 -5.86
CA VAL A 262 3.23 2.61 -6.64
C VAL A 262 1.82 2.70 -6.05
N GLY A 263 1.20 1.57 -5.71
CA GLY A 263 -0.15 1.54 -5.12
C GLY A 263 -0.22 2.18 -3.73
N LEU A 264 0.85 2.07 -2.94
CA LEU A 264 0.98 2.68 -1.62
C LEU A 264 1.18 4.20 -1.72
N ILE A 265 2.01 4.66 -2.66
CA ILE A 265 2.23 6.08 -2.97
C ILE A 265 0.93 6.72 -3.47
N GLN A 266 0.27 6.12 -4.46
CA GLN A 266 -1.03 6.55 -4.97
C GLN A 266 -2.06 6.66 -3.83
N SER A 267 -2.07 5.70 -2.91
CA SER A 267 -2.98 5.72 -1.78
C SER A 267 -2.68 6.86 -0.81
N THR A 268 -1.40 7.09 -0.49
CA THR A 268 -0.97 8.20 0.36
C THR A 268 -1.37 9.55 -0.24
N LEU A 269 -1.06 9.78 -1.51
CA LEU A 269 -1.41 10.99 -2.25
C LEU A 269 -2.93 11.21 -2.34
N ARG A 270 -3.70 10.13 -2.55
CA ARG A 270 -5.17 10.20 -2.58
C ARG A 270 -5.75 10.70 -1.26
N TYR A 271 -5.22 10.23 -0.14
CA TYR A 271 -5.69 10.65 1.19
C TYR A 271 -5.20 12.06 1.53
N ALA A 272 -3.98 12.44 1.12
CA ALA A 272 -3.52 13.82 1.20
C ALA A 272 -4.51 14.80 0.53
N LEU A 273 -4.92 14.53 -0.72
CA LEU A 273 -5.93 15.34 -1.42
C LEU A 273 -7.32 15.26 -0.79
N LYS A 274 -7.68 14.12 -0.19
CA LYS A 274 -9.00 13.96 0.45
C LYS A 274 -9.13 14.94 1.61
N HIS A 275 -8.12 15.00 2.48
CA HIS A 275 -8.20 15.80 3.69
C HIS A 275 -8.00 17.30 3.42
N GLU A 276 -7.30 17.68 2.34
CA GLU A 276 -7.23 19.08 1.90
C GLU A 276 -8.62 19.64 1.57
N LYS A 277 -9.49 18.83 0.95
CA LYS A 277 -10.85 19.24 0.54
C LYS A 277 -11.88 19.12 1.65
N SER A 278 -11.68 18.23 2.61
CA SER A 278 -12.61 18.02 3.72
C SER A 278 -11.85 17.48 4.92
N VAL A 279 -11.86 18.23 6.02
CA VAL A 279 -11.32 17.76 7.30
C VAL A 279 -12.36 16.81 7.93
N THR A 280 -12.63 15.68 7.27
CA THR A 280 -13.40 14.60 7.88
C THR A 280 -12.52 13.93 8.92
N GLN A 281 -12.85 14.09 10.20
CA GLN A 281 -12.12 13.45 11.31
C GLN A 281 -12.36 11.92 11.42
N GLY A 282 -12.69 11.25 10.30
CA GLY A 282 -13.05 9.84 10.26
C GLY A 282 -11.89 8.91 9.90
N GLY A 283 -12.21 7.67 9.54
CA GLY A 283 -11.24 6.63 9.20
C GLY A 283 -10.29 6.96 8.04
N ASP A 284 -10.63 7.93 7.19
CA ASP A 284 -9.76 8.36 6.08
C ASP A 284 -8.39 8.89 6.55
N LEU A 285 -8.35 9.59 7.69
CA LEU A 285 -7.10 10.08 8.29
C LEU A 285 -6.19 8.92 8.68
N ALA A 286 -6.78 7.94 9.38
CA ALA A 286 -6.10 6.71 9.77
C ALA A 286 -5.63 5.89 8.57
N ALA A 287 -6.42 5.82 7.50
CA ALA A 287 -6.02 5.15 6.27
C ALA A 287 -4.78 5.84 5.65
N GLY A 288 -4.81 7.17 5.50
CA GLY A 288 -3.67 7.96 5.00
C GLY A 288 -2.40 7.76 5.84
N TYR A 289 -2.54 7.74 7.17
CA TYR A 289 -1.46 7.47 8.13
C TYR A 289 -0.81 6.10 7.93
N VAL A 290 -1.61 5.05 7.71
CA VAL A 290 -1.07 3.69 7.51
C VAL A 290 -0.42 3.57 6.13
N PHE A 291 -1.04 4.12 5.08
CA PHE A 291 -0.47 4.09 3.74
C PHE A 291 0.88 4.82 3.68
N SER A 292 1.01 5.97 4.35
CA SER A 292 2.30 6.67 4.40
C SER A 292 3.35 5.81 5.10
N ARG A 293 3.01 5.13 6.20
CA ARG A 293 3.93 4.24 6.94
C ARG A 293 4.30 2.96 6.22
N ALA A 294 3.52 2.56 5.22
CA ALA A 294 3.88 1.44 4.35
C ALA A 294 4.98 1.81 3.34
N VAL A 295 5.19 3.10 3.04
CA VAL A 295 6.19 3.57 2.07
C VAL A 295 7.32 4.40 2.69
N LEU A 296 7.07 5.10 3.81
CA LEU A 296 8.06 5.91 4.52
C LEU A 296 9.38 5.19 4.83
N PRO A 297 9.40 3.89 5.19
CA PRO A 297 10.65 3.17 5.33
C PRO A 297 11.58 3.23 4.11
N TYR A 298 11.02 3.19 2.89
CA TYR A 298 11.83 3.32 1.66
C TYR A 298 12.30 4.76 1.43
N ILE A 299 11.45 5.73 1.75
CA ILE A 299 11.73 7.15 1.51
C ILE A 299 12.80 7.66 2.48
N GLU A 300 12.71 7.31 3.77
CA GLU A 300 13.67 7.71 4.80
C GLU A 300 15.10 7.30 4.44
N GLU A 301 15.27 6.14 3.80
CA GLU A 301 16.57 5.61 3.40
C GLU A 301 17.28 6.43 2.31
N VAL A 302 16.52 7.14 1.49
CA VAL A 302 17.05 7.90 0.36
C VAL A 302 16.87 9.41 0.51
N ASP A 303 15.94 9.84 1.36
CA ASP A 303 15.53 11.23 1.53
C ASP A 303 14.78 11.45 2.87
N GLY A 304 15.54 11.63 3.95
CA GLY A 304 14.98 11.91 5.28
C GLY A 304 14.18 13.21 5.36
N GLU A 305 14.50 14.23 4.56
CA GLU A 305 13.75 15.50 4.55
C GLU A 305 12.35 15.29 3.95
N ALA A 306 12.27 14.63 2.79
CA ALA A 306 10.99 14.29 2.17
C ALA A 306 10.17 13.34 3.05
N ALA A 307 10.81 12.35 3.69
CA ALA A 307 10.16 11.45 4.64
C ALA A 307 9.55 12.21 5.82
N GLN A 308 10.26 13.19 6.39
CA GLN A 308 9.74 14.05 7.45
C GLN A 308 8.53 14.87 7.00
N VAL A 309 8.55 15.44 5.79
CA VAL A 309 7.41 16.18 5.23
C VAL A 309 6.20 15.27 5.08
N ILE A 310 6.37 14.07 4.51
CA ILE A 310 5.28 13.09 4.35
C ILE A 310 4.76 12.66 5.72
N LYS A 311 5.64 12.29 6.65
CA LYS A 311 5.28 11.86 8.02
C LYS A 311 4.49 12.93 8.73
N LYS A 312 4.98 14.18 8.76
CA LYS A 312 4.31 15.32 9.39
C LYS A 312 2.91 15.57 8.79
N ASN A 313 2.76 15.46 7.47
CA ASN A 313 1.50 15.75 6.81
C ASN A 313 0.48 14.62 6.89
N MET A 314 0.94 13.38 6.95
CA MET A 314 0.09 12.20 7.03
C MET A 314 -0.14 11.73 8.47
N ASP A 315 0.49 12.34 9.46
CA ASP A 315 0.14 12.16 10.86
C ASP A 315 -1.22 12.80 11.17
N PHE A 316 -1.95 12.20 12.11
CA PHE A 316 -3.27 12.66 12.52
C PHE A 316 -3.44 12.73 14.05
N ARG A 317 -2.36 12.55 14.82
CA ARG A 317 -2.42 12.59 16.29
C ARG A 317 -2.91 13.94 16.83
N TYR A 318 -3.72 13.83 17.90
CA TYR A 318 -4.75 14.69 18.50
C TYR A 318 -4.59 16.22 18.62
N SER A 319 -3.45 16.84 18.36
CA SER A 319 -3.23 18.27 18.64
C SER A 319 -2.86 19.11 17.41
N SER A 320 -2.69 18.47 16.26
CA SER A 320 -2.28 19.15 15.03
C SER A 320 -3.29 18.93 13.92
N ARG A 321 -3.56 20.00 13.17
CA ARG A 321 -4.38 19.93 11.95
C ARG A 321 -3.71 18.93 10.99
N PRO A 322 -4.40 17.85 10.57
CA PRO A 322 -3.85 16.96 9.54
C PRO A 322 -3.51 17.76 8.28
N LEU A 323 -2.44 17.37 7.59
CA LEU A 323 -1.88 18.14 6.47
C LEU A 323 -1.61 19.62 6.80
N PRO A 324 -0.74 19.93 7.78
CA PRO A 324 -0.39 21.30 8.13
C PRO A 324 0.26 22.08 6.98
N ASP A 325 0.99 21.40 6.09
CA ASP A 325 1.68 22.02 4.94
C ASP A 325 0.90 21.84 3.62
N GLY A 326 -0.30 21.24 3.70
CA GLY A 326 -1.16 20.98 2.54
C GLY A 326 -0.75 19.78 1.71
N ALA A 327 -1.65 19.35 0.81
CA ALA A 327 -1.40 18.16 0.00
C ALA A 327 -0.23 18.35 -0.96
N MET A 328 -0.02 19.57 -1.45
CA MET A 328 1.07 19.88 -2.39
C MET A 328 2.45 19.55 -1.82
N ALA A 329 2.70 19.81 -0.54
CA ALA A 329 3.96 19.46 0.11
C ALA A 329 4.23 17.95 0.07
N VAL A 330 3.18 17.12 0.21
CA VAL A 330 3.28 15.66 0.10
C VAL A 330 3.60 15.24 -1.34
N PHE A 331 3.00 15.88 -2.35
CA PHE A 331 3.33 15.61 -3.76
C PHE A 331 4.78 15.97 -4.09
N VAL A 332 5.25 17.13 -3.62
CA VAL A 332 6.63 17.58 -3.82
C VAL A 332 7.63 16.63 -3.15
N ALA A 333 7.37 16.22 -1.91
CA ALA A 333 8.21 15.26 -1.21
C ALA A 333 8.30 13.93 -1.99
N PHE A 334 7.19 13.36 -2.46
CA PHE A 334 7.22 12.16 -3.29
C PHE A 334 7.94 12.39 -4.64
N SER A 335 7.76 13.53 -5.29
CA SER A 335 8.46 13.87 -6.53
C SER A 335 9.98 13.82 -6.38
N GLN A 336 10.50 14.31 -5.25
CA GLN A 336 11.93 14.31 -4.94
C GLN A 336 12.48 12.91 -4.63
N SER A 337 11.68 12.07 -3.97
CA SER A 337 12.13 10.76 -3.50
C SER A 337 11.93 9.62 -4.50
N ILE A 338 10.90 9.67 -5.34
CA ILE A 338 10.56 8.61 -6.30
C ILE A 338 11.75 8.21 -7.21
N PRO A 339 12.48 9.18 -7.83
CA PRO A 339 13.64 8.82 -8.63
C PRO A 339 14.77 8.19 -7.81
N LYS A 340 14.90 8.57 -6.53
CA LYS A 340 15.97 8.08 -5.63
C LYS A 340 15.74 6.64 -5.17
N ILE A 341 14.48 6.22 -5.02
CA ILE A 341 14.13 4.81 -4.77
C ILE A 341 14.09 3.96 -6.06
N GLY A 342 14.39 4.55 -7.22
CA GLY A 342 14.44 3.84 -8.51
C GLY A 342 13.06 3.54 -9.11
N LEU A 343 12.02 4.28 -8.72
CA LEU A 343 10.66 4.12 -9.24
C LEU A 343 10.41 5.12 -10.37
N ASP A 344 9.79 4.65 -11.46
CA ASP A 344 9.34 5.53 -12.55
C ASP A 344 8.08 6.31 -12.13
N CYS A 345 8.21 7.63 -12.01
CA CYS A 345 7.15 8.51 -11.55
C CYS A 345 5.90 8.44 -12.45
N GLU A 346 6.05 8.09 -13.74
CA GLU A 346 4.92 7.98 -14.67
C GLU A 346 3.95 6.86 -14.26
N ARG A 347 4.43 5.83 -13.56
CA ARG A 347 3.59 4.75 -13.02
C ARG A 347 2.61 5.26 -11.97
N VAL A 348 2.92 6.35 -11.27
CA VAL A 348 2.03 6.95 -10.27
C VAL A 348 0.79 7.55 -10.94
N GLY A 349 0.95 8.21 -12.08
CA GLY A 349 -0.14 8.85 -12.82
C GLY A 349 -0.59 10.19 -12.26
N VAL A 350 -1.75 10.67 -12.73
CA VAL A 350 -2.25 12.03 -12.49
C VAL A 350 -3.52 11.99 -11.66
N THR A 351 -3.56 12.73 -10.56
CA THR A 351 -4.76 12.85 -9.73
C THR A 351 -4.98 14.28 -9.26
N GLY A 352 -6.24 14.74 -9.22
CA GLY A 352 -6.57 16.11 -8.81
C GLY A 352 -5.86 17.21 -9.63
N GLY A 353 -5.51 16.92 -10.89
CA GLY A 353 -4.74 17.82 -11.76
C GLY A 353 -3.25 17.93 -11.41
N LYS A 354 -2.73 17.03 -10.57
CA LYS A 354 -1.33 17.00 -10.14
C LYS A 354 -0.66 15.72 -10.63
N ASN A 355 0.59 15.85 -11.08
CA ASN A 355 1.48 14.74 -11.42
C ASN A 355 2.76 14.91 -10.58
N VAL A 356 3.23 13.82 -9.97
CA VAL A 356 4.51 13.82 -9.22
C VAL A 356 5.72 14.00 -10.13
N CYS A 357 5.64 13.69 -11.43
CA CYS A 357 6.73 13.92 -12.37
C CYS A 357 6.99 15.41 -12.66
N ASP A 358 5.91 16.20 -12.79
CA ASP A 358 5.98 17.58 -13.27
C ASP A 358 5.63 18.63 -12.20
N ILE A 359 5.58 18.23 -10.93
CA ILE A 359 4.99 19.01 -9.84
C ILE A 359 5.65 20.39 -9.66
N HIS A 360 6.96 20.49 -9.93
CA HIS A 360 7.73 21.73 -9.84
C HIS A 360 7.36 22.77 -10.91
N THR A 361 6.79 22.35 -12.04
CA THR A 361 6.32 23.29 -13.07
C THR A 361 5.08 24.06 -12.62
N LEU A 362 4.24 23.44 -11.77
CA LEU A 362 2.99 24.03 -11.30
C LEU A 362 3.23 25.12 -10.22
N GLU A 363 4.21 24.94 -9.33
CA GLU A 363 4.60 25.98 -8.34
C GLU A 363 5.08 27.26 -9.02
N SER A 364 5.82 27.13 -10.14
CA SER A 364 6.32 28.28 -10.90
C SER A 364 5.21 29.08 -11.61
N SER A 365 4.06 28.44 -11.86
CA SER A 365 2.89 29.07 -12.49
C SER A 365 1.98 29.79 -11.48
N ALA A 366 1.86 29.25 -10.26
CA ALA A 366 1.07 29.86 -9.18
C ALA A 366 1.72 31.14 -8.62
N ASN A 367 3.06 31.25 -8.69
CA ASN A 367 3.80 32.46 -8.33
C ASN A 367 3.84 33.54 -9.43
N ARG A 368 3.22 33.32 -10.60
CA ARG A 368 2.98 34.38 -11.58
C ARG A 368 1.59 34.97 -11.38
N HIS A 369 1.44 35.82 -10.38
CA HIS A 369 0.39 36.84 -10.46
C HIS A 369 0.67 37.72 -11.69
N PRO A 370 -0.35 38.03 -12.53
CA PRO A 370 -0.20 39.06 -13.53
C PRO A 370 0.00 40.37 -12.76
N GLY A 371 1.21 40.92 -12.83
CA GLY A 371 1.50 42.22 -12.25
C GLY A 371 0.49 43.23 -12.80
N LEU A 372 -0.39 43.74 -11.93
CA LEU A 372 -1.06 45.00 -12.16
C LEU A 372 0.05 46.04 -12.34
N HIS A 373 0.31 46.44 -13.58
CA HIS A 373 1.02 47.67 -13.87
C HIS A 373 0.16 48.83 -13.33
N PHE A 374 0.42 49.24 -12.10
CA PHE A 374 0.04 50.57 -11.63
C PHE A 374 0.95 51.57 -12.37
N SER A 375 0.46 52.10 -13.49
CA SER A 375 1.04 53.31 -14.09
C SER A 375 0.83 54.47 -13.12
N ILE A 376 1.91 54.87 -12.45
CA ILE A 376 1.98 56.13 -11.71
C ILE A 376 1.95 57.24 -12.76
N LEU A 377 0.77 57.84 -12.95
CA LEU A 377 0.61 59.09 -13.70
C LEU A 377 0.98 60.23 -12.76
N THR A 378 2.20 60.75 -12.91
CA THR A 378 2.70 61.94 -12.23
C THR A 378 1.89 63.17 -12.69
N ILE A 379 1.04 63.70 -11.81
CA ILE A 379 0.42 65.02 -11.99
C ILE A 379 1.47 66.09 -11.64
N LEU A 380 1.99 66.77 -12.66
CA LEU A 380 2.79 67.99 -12.52
C LEU A 380 1.85 69.17 -12.22
N LEU A 381 1.77 69.56 -10.95
CA LEU A 381 1.24 70.87 -10.55
C LEU A 381 2.33 71.93 -10.79
N SER A 382 2.16 72.73 -11.85
CA SER A 382 2.93 73.96 -12.03
C SER A 382 2.16 75.11 -11.36
N PHE A 383 2.66 75.52 -10.19
CA PHE A 383 2.38 76.84 -9.64
C PHE A 383 3.27 77.87 -10.36
N SER A 384 2.66 78.86 -10.99
CA SER A 384 3.33 80.12 -11.31
C SER A 384 2.40 81.25 -10.87
N PHE A 385 2.90 82.01 -9.90
CA PHE A 385 2.30 83.17 -9.26
C PHE A 385 2.56 84.43 -10.09
N MET A 386 1.67 85.43 -9.94
CA MET A 386 1.85 86.88 -10.23
C MET A 386 1.88 87.26 -11.74
N ASP A 387 1.19 88.29 -12.25
CA ASP A 387 0.67 89.52 -11.64
C ASP A 387 -0.34 90.26 -12.58
N ILE A 388 -1.35 90.90 -11.95
CA ILE A 388 -1.91 92.27 -12.15
C ILE A 388 -2.40 92.73 -13.56
N LEU A 389 -3.69 93.08 -13.69
CA LEU A 389 -4.22 94.47 -13.89
C LEU A 389 -5.67 94.55 -14.42
N ASN A 390 -6.41 95.49 -13.80
CA ASN A 390 -7.51 96.33 -14.32
C ASN A 390 -8.87 95.69 -14.68
N ASN A 391 -9.87 95.82 -13.81
CA ASN A 391 -10.74 97.00 -13.64
C ASN A 391 -12.03 96.60 -12.89
#